data_AF-A0A328DHP4-F1
#
_entry.id   AF-A0A328DHP4-F1
#
_cell.length_a   1.000
_cell.length_b   1.000
_cell.length_c   1.000
_cell.angle_alpha   90.00
_cell.angle_beta   90.00
_cell.angle_gamma   90.00
#
_symmetry.space_group_name_H-M   'P 1'
#
loop_
_entity.id
_entity.type
_entity.pdbx_description
1 polymer ?
#
loop_
_entity_poly.entity_id
_entity_poly.type
_entity_poly.pdbx_seq_one_letter_code
_entity_poly.pdbx_strand_id
1 'polypeptide(L)'
;MVCALVKVEAGRAIDIAIHGIMLWASMGLLLPAGILAIRLSTLMEECDSKKKPRVALFYVHAILQVVSVVVATAGAVLSIKSFENRFNNIHQRIGLALHIAIYVQFGMGFFRPKRGRKWRSVWYFFHWLLGTTISLAGVINTYTGLRAYHEKTSKSISLWVMIFTAQVSFMGFFYLFQDKWEYIKKQGDMVVGNEPNATAVVATTTTAICEVVVHAAETYRRSNALGTYFSRSKALKKLFQQTS
;
A
#
# COMPACT_ATOMS: atom_id res chain seq x y z
N MET A 1 23.44 -46.27 23.72
CA MET A 1 23.64 -45.86 22.30
C MET A 1 22.33 -45.48 21.62
N VAL A 2 21.30 -46.35 21.63
CA VAL A 2 19.99 -46.10 20.98
C VAL A 2 19.29 -44.82 21.46
N CYS A 3 19.15 -44.57 22.77
CA CYS A 3 18.53 -43.33 23.26
C CYS A 3 19.28 -42.05 22.83
N ALA A 4 20.61 -42.09 22.74
CA ALA A 4 21.39 -40.94 22.28
C ALA A 4 21.16 -40.68 20.79
N LEU A 5 21.08 -41.73 19.97
CA LEU A 5 20.75 -41.63 18.55
C LEU A 5 19.34 -41.09 18.32
N VAL A 6 18.34 -41.61 19.04
CA VAL A 6 16.95 -41.12 18.98
C VAL A 6 16.86 -39.64 19.39
N LYS A 7 17.62 -39.22 20.40
CA LYS A 7 17.67 -37.81 20.84
C LYS A 7 18.31 -36.90 19.79
N VAL A 8 19.35 -37.37 19.10
CA VAL A 8 20.01 -36.64 18.01
C VAL A 8 19.08 -36.52 16.79
N GLU A 9 18.37 -37.58 16.41
CA GLU A 9 17.40 -37.56 15.32
C GLU A 9 16.21 -36.64 15.60
N ALA A 10 15.69 -36.66 16.84
CA ALA A 10 14.63 -35.76 17.27
C ALA A 10 15.08 -34.28 17.24
N GLY A 11 16.29 -33.99 17.70
CA GLY A 11 16.89 -32.65 17.63
C GLY A 11 17.01 -32.15 16.19
N ARG A 12 17.51 -33.00 15.28
CA ARG A 12 17.63 -32.67 13.85
C ARG A 12 16.26 -32.42 13.21
N ALA A 13 15.23 -33.19 13.57
CA ALA A 13 13.87 -32.97 13.04
C ALA A 13 13.25 -31.64 13.51
N ILE A 14 13.52 -31.23 14.76
CA ILE A 14 13.11 -29.93 15.29
C ILE A 14 13.81 -28.79 14.55
N ASP A 15 15.12 -28.89 14.33
CA ASP A 15 15.89 -27.88 13.58
C ASP A 15 15.35 -27.69 12.16
N ILE A 16 14.99 -28.79 11.46
CA ILE A 16 14.38 -28.70 10.11
C ILE A 16 13.04 -27.98 10.18
N ALA A 17 12.21 -28.25 11.20
CA ALA A 17 10.94 -27.57 11.36
C ALA A 17 11.12 -26.06 11.64
N ILE A 18 12.06 -25.68 12.52
CA ILE A 18 12.37 -24.28 12.83
C ILE A 18 12.87 -23.56 11.57
N HIS A 19 13.80 -24.16 10.83
CA HIS A 19 14.28 -23.63 9.56
C HIS A 19 13.12 -23.37 8.58
N GLY A 20 12.24 -24.35 8.41
CA GLY A 20 11.08 -24.25 7.53
C GLY A 20 10.12 -23.14 7.93
N ILE A 21 9.80 -23.02 9.23
CA ILE A 21 8.92 -21.96 9.75
C ILE A 21 9.54 -20.58 9.56
N MET A 22 10.85 -20.42 9.83
CA MET A 22 11.55 -19.15 9.64
C MET A 22 11.55 -18.73 8.16
N LEU A 23 11.86 -19.65 7.24
CA LEU A 23 11.89 -19.32 5.81
C LEU A 23 10.50 -19.14 5.21
N TRP A 24 9.49 -19.84 5.72
CA TRP A 24 8.09 -19.50 5.41
C TRP A 24 7.80 -18.07 5.86
N ALA A 25 7.99 -17.74 7.14
CA ALA A 25 7.67 -16.42 7.67
C ALA A 25 8.39 -15.31 6.90
N SER A 26 9.67 -15.50 6.58
CA SER A 26 10.45 -14.56 5.79
C SER A 26 9.99 -14.45 4.33
N MET A 27 10.11 -15.54 3.57
CA MET A 27 10.02 -15.53 2.10
C MET A 27 8.60 -15.77 1.60
N GLY A 28 7.81 -16.53 2.36
CA GLY A 28 6.42 -16.86 2.06
C GLY A 28 5.41 -15.83 2.58
N LEU A 29 5.75 -15.04 3.60
CA LEU A 29 4.85 -14.06 4.23
C LEU A 29 5.38 -12.63 4.17
N LEU A 30 6.49 -12.32 4.86
CA LEU A 30 6.98 -10.95 5.04
C LEU A 30 7.39 -10.29 3.72
N LEU A 31 8.11 -10.99 2.83
CA LEU A 31 8.48 -10.47 1.51
C LEU A 31 7.24 -10.11 0.67
N PRO A 32 6.28 -11.03 0.39
CA PRO A 32 5.06 -10.71 -0.35
C PRO A 32 4.24 -9.60 0.31
N ALA A 33 4.08 -9.62 1.65
CA ALA A 33 3.35 -8.59 2.37
C ALA A 33 3.97 -7.20 2.19
N GLY A 34 5.30 -7.11 2.22
CA GLY A 34 6.02 -5.87 1.91
C GLY A 34 5.77 -5.38 0.48
N ILE A 35 5.71 -6.29 -0.50
CA ILE A 35 5.38 -5.93 -1.90
C ILE A 35 3.94 -5.41 -2.01
N LEU A 36 2.99 -6.06 -1.34
CA LEU A 36 1.59 -5.62 -1.29
C LEU A 36 1.45 -4.23 -0.63
N ALA A 37 2.22 -3.96 0.43
CA ALA A 37 2.20 -2.66 1.12
C ALA A 37 2.71 -1.52 0.22
N ILE A 38 3.84 -1.71 -0.47
CA ILE A 38 4.37 -0.66 -1.36
C ILE A 38 3.47 -0.43 -2.57
N ARG A 39 2.85 -1.49 -3.11
CA ARG A 39 1.88 -1.38 -4.21
C ARG A 39 0.62 -0.63 -3.78
N LEU A 40 0.13 -0.87 -2.57
CA LEU A 40 -0.98 -0.09 -2.01
C LEU A 40 -0.61 1.40 -1.91
N SER A 41 0.64 1.73 -1.58
CA SER A 41 1.11 3.12 -1.50
C SER A 41 1.07 3.85 -2.85
N THR A 42 1.28 3.14 -3.96
CA THR A 42 1.25 3.72 -5.31
C THR A 42 -0.18 4.00 -5.77
N LEU A 43 -1.15 3.19 -5.35
CA LEU A 43 -2.58 3.45 -5.64
C LEU A 43 -3.10 4.68 -4.91
N MET A 44 -2.60 4.93 -3.69
CA MET A 44 -2.99 6.10 -2.90
C MET A 44 -2.41 7.43 -3.41
N GLU A 45 -1.54 7.41 -4.43
CA GLU A 45 -0.91 8.61 -5.00
C GLU A 45 -1.90 9.51 -5.75
N GLU A 46 -3.06 9.00 -6.16
CA GLU A 46 -4.07 9.74 -6.94
C GLU A 46 -4.91 10.75 -6.13
N CYS A 47 -4.79 10.81 -4.79
CA CYS A 47 -5.48 11.82 -3.96
C CYS A 47 -4.51 12.64 -3.11
N ASP A 48 -4.53 13.98 -3.25
CA ASP A 48 -3.58 14.90 -2.61
C ASP A 48 -3.60 14.85 -1.06
N SER A 49 -4.73 14.46 -0.46
CA SER A 49 -4.91 14.30 1.00
C SER A 49 -4.26 13.02 1.59
N LYS A 50 -3.66 12.15 0.77
CA LYS A 50 -3.14 10.81 1.19
C LYS A 50 -1.62 10.72 1.27
N LYS A 51 -0.90 11.86 1.34
CA LYS A 51 0.57 11.87 1.48
C LYS A 51 1.09 11.15 2.73
N LYS A 52 0.42 11.31 3.88
CA LYS A 52 0.80 10.64 5.15
C LYS A 52 0.70 9.10 5.08
N PRO A 53 -0.43 8.48 4.69
CA PRO A 53 -0.54 7.03 4.61
C PRO A 53 0.41 6.43 3.56
N ARG A 54 0.70 7.12 2.46
CA ARG A 54 1.70 6.69 1.48
C ARG A 54 3.09 6.54 2.08
N VAL A 55 3.54 7.53 2.86
CA VAL A 55 4.85 7.48 3.53
C VAL A 55 4.89 6.36 4.56
N ALA A 56 3.80 6.16 5.31
CA ALA A 56 3.69 5.05 6.26
C ALA A 56 3.84 3.69 5.56
N LEU A 57 3.13 3.46 4.44
CA LEU A 57 3.22 2.20 3.69
C LEU A 57 4.61 1.95 3.09
N PHE A 58 5.34 3.01 2.70
CA PHE A 58 6.74 2.88 2.30
C PHE A 58 7.62 2.40 3.46
N TYR A 59 7.44 2.94 4.67
CA TYR A 59 8.17 2.46 5.86
C TYR A 59 7.78 1.04 6.24
N VAL A 60 6.49 0.70 6.18
CA VAL A 60 6.01 -0.68 6.40
C VAL A 60 6.70 -1.64 5.43
N HIS A 61 6.75 -1.30 4.13
CA HIS A 61 7.51 -2.07 3.16
C HIS A 61 8.96 -2.24 3.61
N ALA A 62 9.69 -1.15 3.87
CA ALA A 62 11.10 -1.21 4.23
C ALA A 62 11.36 -2.06 5.49
N ILE A 63 10.53 -1.90 6.53
CA ILE A 63 10.63 -2.68 7.78
C ILE A 63 10.39 -4.16 7.51
N LEU A 64 9.33 -4.51 6.78
CA LEU A 64 9.04 -5.91 6.43
C LEU A 64 10.18 -6.53 5.62
N GLN A 65 10.80 -5.79 4.69
CA GLN A 65 11.96 -6.27 3.93
C GLN A 65 13.18 -6.51 4.84
N VAL A 66 13.49 -5.59 5.75
CA VAL A 66 14.61 -5.75 6.70
C VAL A 66 14.39 -6.96 7.60
N VAL A 67 13.20 -7.07 8.22
CA VAL A 67 12.87 -8.20 9.09
C VAL A 67 12.93 -9.51 8.31
N SER A 68 12.42 -9.52 7.08
CA SER A 68 12.49 -10.69 6.21
C SER A 68 13.93 -11.15 5.95
N VAL A 69 14.85 -10.24 5.62
CA VAL A 69 16.27 -10.56 5.40
C VAL A 69 16.92 -11.11 6.67
N VAL A 70 16.63 -10.52 7.83
CA VAL A 70 17.16 -10.99 9.12
C VAL A 70 16.67 -12.42 9.43
N VAL A 71 15.36 -12.66 9.29
CA VAL A 71 14.77 -13.98 9.54
C VAL A 71 15.27 -15.02 8.53
N ALA A 72 15.39 -14.66 7.24
CA ALA A 72 15.98 -15.54 6.22
C ALA A 72 17.42 -15.92 6.55
N THR A 73 18.20 -14.96 7.03
CA THR A 73 19.60 -15.17 7.41
C THR A 73 19.72 -16.09 8.62
N ALA A 74 18.90 -15.88 9.65
CA ALA A 74 18.88 -16.76 10.80
C ALA A 74 18.45 -18.19 10.41
N GLY A 75 17.46 -18.34 9.51
CA GLY A 75 17.08 -19.64 8.95
C GLY A 75 18.19 -20.30 8.12
N ALA A 76 18.92 -19.53 7.31
CA ALA A 76 20.05 -20.02 6.53
C ALA A 76 21.22 -20.46 7.43
N VAL A 77 21.54 -19.68 8.47
CA VAL A 77 22.57 -20.03 9.47
C VAL A 77 22.20 -21.33 10.21
N LEU A 78 20.93 -21.49 10.60
CA LEU A 78 20.45 -22.74 11.19
C LEU A 78 20.65 -23.92 10.22
N SER A 79 20.32 -23.74 8.95
CA SER A 79 20.53 -24.78 7.92
C SER A 79 22.00 -25.18 7.77
N ILE A 80 22.91 -24.20 7.77
CA ILE A 80 24.36 -24.44 7.64
C ILE A 80 24.90 -25.18 8.87
N LYS A 81 24.44 -24.83 10.07
CA LYS A 81 24.92 -25.43 11.32
C LYS A 81 24.34 -26.81 11.59
N SER A 82 23.08 -27.04 11.23
CA SER A 82 22.35 -28.24 11.66
C SER A 82 22.22 -29.32 10.57
N PHE A 83 22.42 -28.98 9.29
CA PHE A 83 22.16 -29.90 8.17
C PHE A 83 23.38 -30.20 7.31
N GLU A 84 23.41 -31.39 6.71
CA GLU A 84 24.34 -31.73 5.63
C GLU A 84 23.87 -31.08 4.31
N ASN A 85 24.51 -29.98 3.93
CA ASN A 85 24.17 -29.22 2.73
C ASN A 85 24.93 -29.75 1.51
N ARG A 86 24.45 -30.86 0.93
CA ARG A 86 25.02 -31.44 -0.30
C ARG A 86 24.54 -30.78 -1.60
N PHE A 87 23.55 -29.87 -1.54
CA PHE A 87 22.98 -29.12 -2.68
C PHE A 87 22.53 -29.98 -3.87
N ASN A 88 22.21 -31.26 -3.63
CA ASN A 88 21.73 -32.20 -4.64
C ASN A 88 20.23 -32.09 -4.88
N ASN A 89 19.48 -31.47 -3.96
CA ASN A 89 18.05 -31.24 -4.08
C ASN A 89 17.78 -29.83 -4.65
N ILE A 90 16.75 -29.73 -5.50
CA ILE A 90 16.27 -28.47 -6.09
C ILE A 90 15.95 -27.40 -5.02
N HIS A 91 15.39 -27.78 -3.87
CA HIS A 91 15.09 -26.87 -2.76
C HIS A 91 16.35 -26.17 -2.22
N GLN A 92 17.46 -26.91 -2.04
CA GLN A 92 18.70 -26.34 -1.53
C GLN A 92 19.33 -25.38 -2.54
N ARG A 93 19.28 -25.72 -3.84
CA ARG A 93 19.82 -24.88 -4.92
C ARG A 93 19.02 -23.58 -5.08
N ILE A 94 17.69 -23.68 -5.10
CA ILE A 94 16.80 -22.51 -5.15
C ILE A 94 16.96 -21.69 -3.87
N GLY A 95 17.00 -22.32 -2.70
CA GLY A 95 17.18 -21.65 -1.41
C GLY A 95 18.48 -20.84 -1.33
N LEU A 96 19.60 -21.38 -1.80
CA LEU A 96 20.87 -20.65 -1.87
C LEU A 96 20.79 -19.46 -2.84
N ALA A 97 20.24 -19.67 -4.04
CA ALA A 97 20.08 -18.61 -5.02
C ALA A 97 19.19 -17.48 -4.48
N LEU A 98 18.08 -17.82 -3.81
CA LEU A 98 17.20 -16.88 -3.13
C LEU A 98 17.92 -16.12 -2.02
N HIS A 99 18.73 -16.81 -1.20
CA HIS A 99 19.46 -16.17 -0.12
C HIS A 99 20.43 -15.10 -0.65
N ILE A 100 21.13 -15.37 -1.76
CA ILE A 100 21.97 -14.36 -2.41
C ILE A 100 21.11 -13.23 -2.99
N ALA A 101 20.03 -13.58 -3.69
CA ALA A 101 19.16 -12.62 -4.37
C ALA A 101 18.49 -11.63 -3.40
N ILE A 102 18.09 -12.04 -2.20
CA ILE A 102 17.51 -11.12 -1.21
C ILE A 102 18.50 -10.05 -0.74
N TYR A 103 19.79 -10.38 -0.61
CA TYR A 103 20.82 -9.40 -0.27
C TYR A 103 21.07 -8.41 -1.41
N VAL A 104 21.07 -8.89 -2.65
CA VAL A 104 21.15 -8.02 -3.85
C VAL A 104 19.95 -7.07 -3.87
N GLN A 105 18.74 -7.58 -3.71
CA GLN A 105 17.50 -6.81 -3.70
C GLN A 105 17.46 -5.79 -2.54
N PHE A 106 17.92 -6.18 -1.35
CA PHE A 106 18.07 -5.31 -0.19
C PHE A 106 19.07 -4.18 -0.46
N GLY A 107 20.25 -4.51 -0.99
CA GLY A 107 21.27 -3.53 -1.40
C GLY A 107 20.74 -2.54 -2.43
N MET A 108 20.03 -3.01 -3.46
CA MET A 108 19.36 -2.15 -4.44
C MET A 108 18.41 -1.15 -3.79
N GLY A 109 17.74 -1.52 -2.69
CA GLY A 109 16.89 -0.63 -1.90
C GLY A 109 17.62 0.63 -1.38
N PHE A 110 18.88 0.49 -0.93
CA PHE A 110 19.69 1.62 -0.45
C PHE A 110 20.20 2.52 -1.58
N PHE A 111 20.48 1.95 -2.76
CA PHE A 111 20.96 2.71 -3.92
C PHE A 111 19.84 3.42 -4.70
N ARG A 112 18.67 3.60 -4.08
CA ARG A 112 17.50 4.26 -4.69
C ARG A 112 17.85 5.69 -5.17
N PRO A 113 17.77 5.97 -6.49
CA PRO A 113 18.12 7.29 -7.02
C PRO A 113 17.15 8.41 -6.59
N LYS A 114 17.66 9.64 -6.45
CA LYS A 114 16.85 10.87 -6.22
C LYS A 114 15.77 11.05 -7.31
N ARG A 115 14.64 11.67 -6.95
CA ARG A 115 13.54 11.99 -7.88
C ARG A 115 14.04 12.85 -9.05
N GLY A 116 13.41 12.71 -10.23
CA GLY A 116 13.72 13.50 -11.43
C GLY A 116 14.87 12.97 -12.32
N ARG A 117 15.58 11.92 -11.92
CA ARG A 117 16.65 11.31 -12.75
C ARG A 117 16.11 10.16 -13.60
N LYS A 118 16.49 10.08 -14.88
CA LYS A 118 16.14 8.97 -15.80
C LYS A 118 16.47 7.59 -15.20
N TRP A 119 17.60 7.49 -14.50
CA TRP A 119 18.06 6.29 -13.79
C TRP A 119 17.07 5.76 -12.73
N ARG A 120 16.18 6.59 -12.20
CA ARG A 120 15.18 6.16 -11.20
C ARG A 120 14.14 5.21 -11.78
N SER A 121 13.74 5.41 -13.04
CA SER A 121 12.79 4.53 -13.73
C SER A 121 13.43 3.17 -14.01
N VAL A 122 14.68 3.17 -14.49
CA VAL A 122 15.48 1.95 -14.72
C VAL A 122 15.65 1.17 -13.42
N TRP A 123 16.10 1.84 -12.34
CA TRP A 123 16.20 1.22 -11.02
C TRP A 123 14.87 0.64 -10.54
N TYR A 124 13.77 1.38 -10.70
CA TYR A 124 12.44 0.94 -10.29
C TYR A 124 12.03 -0.33 -11.04
N PHE A 125 12.20 -0.37 -12.35
CA PHE A 125 11.87 -1.54 -13.17
C PHE A 125 12.64 -2.78 -12.70
N PHE A 126 13.96 -2.69 -12.57
CA PHE A 126 14.77 -3.84 -12.12
C PHE A 126 14.48 -4.24 -10.68
N HIS A 127 14.32 -3.28 -9.76
CA HIS A 127 13.99 -3.56 -8.37
C HIS A 127 12.61 -4.22 -8.24
N TRP A 128 11.61 -3.73 -9.00
CA TRP A 128 10.28 -4.33 -9.03
C TRP A 128 10.30 -5.75 -9.63
N LEU A 129 10.98 -5.93 -10.77
CA LEU A 129 11.07 -7.22 -11.45
C LEU A 129 11.76 -8.26 -10.56
N LEU A 130 12.96 -7.94 -10.06
CA LEU A 130 13.73 -8.82 -9.20
C LEU A 130 12.97 -9.13 -7.89
N GLY A 131 12.36 -8.13 -7.26
CA GLY A 131 11.56 -8.33 -6.04
C GLY A 131 10.39 -9.28 -6.25
N THR A 132 9.66 -9.11 -7.37
CA THR A 132 8.56 -10.00 -7.75
C THR A 132 9.06 -11.42 -8.00
N THR A 133 10.14 -11.58 -8.76
CA THR A 133 10.73 -12.90 -9.04
C THR A 133 11.21 -13.60 -7.77
N ILE A 134 11.89 -12.90 -6.86
CA ILE A 134 12.30 -13.43 -5.56
C ILE A 134 11.09 -13.89 -4.76
N SER A 135 10.00 -13.11 -4.73
CA SER A 135 8.79 -13.46 -4.01
C SER A 135 8.13 -14.74 -4.56
N LEU A 136 8.02 -14.86 -5.88
CA LEU A 136 7.46 -16.07 -6.53
C LEU A 136 8.34 -17.30 -6.27
N ALA A 137 9.65 -17.15 -6.48
CA ALA A 137 10.61 -18.21 -6.22
C ALA A 137 10.63 -18.61 -4.74
N GLY A 138 10.42 -17.66 -3.81
CA GLY A 138 10.25 -17.91 -2.38
C GLY A 138 9.05 -18.82 -2.09
N VAL A 139 7.89 -18.55 -2.70
CA VAL A 139 6.70 -19.41 -2.57
C VAL A 139 6.96 -20.82 -3.10
N ILE A 140 7.56 -20.95 -4.27
CA ILE A 140 7.95 -22.25 -4.86
C ILE A 140 8.93 -22.99 -3.92
N ASN A 141 9.89 -22.26 -3.37
CA ASN A 141 10.89 -22.83 -2.47
C ASN A 141 10.27 -23.34 -1.16
N THR A 142 9.22 -22.68 -0.66
CA THR A 142 8.47 -23.17 0.51
C THR A 142 7.75 -24.48 0.22
N TYR A 143 7.08 -24.62 -0.92
CA TYR A 143 6.42 -25.90 -1.29
C TYR A 143 7.44 -27.04 -1.46
N THR A 144 8.56 -26.78 -2.14
CA THR A 144 9.63 -27.78 -2.27
C THR A 144 10.28 -28.11 -0.93
N GLY A 145 10.39 -27.13 -0.02
CA GLY A 145 10.87 -27.33 1.35
C GLY A 145 9.93 -28.18 2.20
N LEU A 146 8.61 -27.96 2.11
CA LEU A 146 7.61 -28.79 2.77
C LEU A 146 7.68 -30.24 2.27
N ARG A 147 7.82 -30.45 0.96
CA ARG A 147 8.05 -31.80 0.41
C ARG A 147 9.33 -32.44 0.94
N ALA A 148 10.44 -31.70 0.95
CA ALA A 148 11.70 -32.19 1.49
C ALA A 148 11.61 -32.51 3.00
N TYR A 149 10.83 -31.75 3.77
CA TYR A 149 10.55 -32.03 5.17
C TYR A 149 9.76 -33.33 5.35
N HIS A 150 8.74 -33.58 4.52
CA HIS A 150 8.00 -34.85 4.54
C HIS A 150 8.91 -36.03 4.22
N GLU A 151 9.72 -35.93 3.16
CA GLU A 151 10.66 -36.99 2.75
C GLU A 151 11.69 -37.31 3.85
N LYS A 152 12.16 -36.30 4.60
CA LYS A 152 13.17 -36.48 5.66
C LYS A 152 12.61 -36.94 7.00
N THR A 153 11.37 -36.57 7.35
CA THR A 153 10.81 -36.82 8.69
C THR A 153 9.66 -37.81 8.69
N SER A 154 9.16 -38.19 7.51
CA SER A 154 7.95 -39.00 7.31
C SER A 154 6.69 -38.41 7.97
N LYS A 155 6.73 -37.16 8.45
CA LYS A 155 5.60 -36.47 9.07
C LYS A 155 4.66 -35.91 8.00
N SER A 156 3.36 -35.96 8.24
CA SER A 156 2.36 -35.38 7.35
C SER A 156 2.54 -33.87 7.21
N ILE A 157 2.48 -33.38 5.98
CA ILE A 157 2.58 -31.95 5.63
C ILE A 157 1.25 -31.35 5.15
N SER A 158 0.19 -32.15 5.08
CA SER A 158 -1.08 -31.75 4.46
C SER A 158 -1.65 -30.46 5.07
N LEU A 159 -1.66 -30.38 6.41
CA LEU A 159 -2.13 -29.19 7.13
C LEU A 159 -1.27 -27.96 6.80
N TRP A 160 0.05 -28.09 6.79
CA TRP A 160 0.96 -27.00 6.47
C TRP A 160 0.80 -26.50 5.04
N VAL A 161 0.64 -27.43 4.09
CA VAL A 161 0.37 -27.10 2.68
C VAL A 161 -0.96 -26.37 2.55
N MET A 162 -2.02 -26.82 3.24
CA MET A 162 -3.34 -26.18 3.22
C MET A 162 -3.28 -24.74 3.74
N ILE A 163 -2.66 -24.52 4.91
CA ILE A 163 -2.50 -23.18 5.49
C ILE A 163 -1.68 -22.28 4.55
N PHE A 164 -0.56 -22.77 4.02
CA PHE A 164 0.28 -21.97 3.12
C PHE A 164 -0.45 -21.62 1.83
N THR A 165 -1.19 -22.57 1.26
CA THR A 165 -1.97 -22.35 0.04
C THR A 165 -3.08 -21.33 0.28
N ALA A 166 -3.78 -21.41 1.41
CA ALA A 166 -4.80 -20.44 1.80
C ALA A 166 -4.18 -19.03 1.96
N GLN A 167 -3.03 -18.93 2.62
CA GLN A 167 -2.29 -17.67 2.78
C GLN A 167 -1.90 -17.06 1.42
N VAL A 168 -1.29 -17.84 0.53
CA VAL A 168 -0.87 -17.36 -0.80
C VAL A 168 -2.08 -16.98 -1.65
N SER A 169 -3.17 -17.74 -1.56
CA SER A 169 -4.44 -17.42 -2.25
C SER A 169 -5.03 -16.12 -1.75
N PHE A 170 -5.04 -15.88 -0.43
CA PHE A 170 -5.50 -14.63 0.16
C PHE A 170 -4.64 -13.44 -0.30
N MET A 171 -3.32 -13.60 -0.34
CA MET A 171 -2.42 -12.57 -0.87
C MET A 171 -2.65 -12.31 -2.36
N GLY A 172 -2.87 -13.35 -3.15
CA GLY A 172 -3.21 -13.24 -4.57
C GLY A 172 -4.54 -12.53 -4.79
N PHE A 173 -5.57 -12.87 -4.01
CA PHE A 173 -6.84 -12.16 -4.01
C PHE A 173 -6.65 -10.68 -3.67
N PHE A 174 -5.91 -10.37 -2.60
CA PHE A 174 -5.63 -8.98 -2.21
C PHE A 174 -4.83 -8.23 -3.30
N TYR A 175 -3.89 -8.90 -3.96
CA TYR A 175 -3.16 -8.36 -5.11
C TYR A 175 -4.09 -7.98 -6.27
N LEU A 176 -5.06 -8.84 -6.60
CA LEU A 176 -6.05 -8.57 -7.65
C LEU A 176 -7.04 -7.48 -7.20
N PHE A 177 -7.44 -7.49 -5.94
CA PHE A 177 -8.33 -6.50 -5.35
C PHE A 177 -7.74 -5.09 -5.42
N GLN A 178 -6.44 -4.94 -5.11
CA GLN A 178 -5.70 -3.69 -5.27
C GLN A 178 -5.82 -3.11 -6.68
N ASP A 179 -5.77 -3.94 -7.72
CA ASP A 179 -5.89 -3.51 -9.12
C ASP A 179 -7.27 -2.92 -9.45
N LYS A 180 -8.32 -3.48 -8.86
CA LYS A 180 -9.72 -3.03 -9.10
C LYS A 180 -10.18 -1.93 -8.16
N TRP A 181 -9.39 -1.59 -7.15
CA TRP A 181 -9.77 -0.62 -6.12
C TRP A 181 -10.15 0.76 -6.67
N GLU A 182 -9.38 1.31 -7.61
CA GLU A 182 -9.69 2.61 -8.21
C GLU A 182 -10.93 2.56 -9.12
N TYR A 183 -11.18 1.44 -9.80
CA TYR A 183 -12.39 1.25 -10.60
C TYR A 183 -13.65 1.23 -9.71
N ILE A 184 -13.61 0.50 -8.59
CA ILE A 184 -14.72 0.41 -7.64
C ILE A 184 -15.03 1.78 -7.02
N LYS A 185 -14.00 2.55 -6.64
CA LYS A 185 -14.22 3.91 -6.13
C LYS A 185 -14.89 4.81 -7.16
N LYS A 186 -14.40 4.79 -8.40
CA LYS A 186 -14.99 5.60 -9.49
C LYS A 186 -16.46 5.26 -9.71
N GLN A 187 -16.85 3.98 -9.65
CA GLN A 187 -18.26 3.60 -9.72
C GLN A 187 -19.07 4.08 -8.51
N GLY A 188 -18.53 3.97 -7.29
CA GLY A 188 -19.19 4.48 -6.08
C GLY A 188 -19.41 6.00 -6.10
N ASP A 189 -18.40 6.77 -6.51
CA ASP A 189 -18.48 8.23 -6.62
C ASP A 189 -19.50 8.65 -7.71
N MET A 190 -19.60 7.90 -8.81
CA MET A 190 -20.60 8.14 -9.87
C MET A 190 -22.03 7.82 -9.41
N VAL A 191 -22.23 6.78 -8.60
CA VAL A 191 -23.55 6.44 -8.03
C VAL A 191 -24.00 7.50 -7.02
N VAL A 192 -23.09 8.01 -6.17
CA VAL A 192 -23.39 9.09 -5.22
C VAL A 192 -23.60 10.44 -5.93
N GLY A 193 -22.88 10.69 -7.03
CA GLY A 193 -23.05 11.91 -7.84
C GLY A 193 -24.34 11.98 -8.67
N ASN A 194 -25.09 10.88 -8.76
CA ASN A 194 -26.35 10.78 -9.51
C ASN A 194 -27.61 10.79 -8.64
N GLU A 195 -27.48 10.93 -7.31
CA GLU A 195 -28.61 11.36 -6.48
C GLU A 195 -28.93 12.82 -6.86
N PRO A 196 -30.12 13.13 -7.43
CA PRO A 196 -30.51 14.52 -7.60
C PRO A 196 -30.61 15.10 -6.19
N ASN A 197 -29.64 15.93 -5.82
CA ASN A 197 -29.66 16.69 -4.58
C ASN A 197 -31.01 17.41 -4.44
N ALA A 198 -31.95 16.80 -3.72
CA ALA A 198 -33.18 17.47 -3.29
C ALA A 198 -32.84 18.71 -2.43
N THR A 199 -31.64 18.76 -1.87
CA THR A 199 -31.03 19.91 -1.20
C THR A 199 -30.51 20.99 -2.15
N ALA A 200 -30.12 20.67 -3.40
CA ALA A 200 -29.65 21.66 -4.37
C ALA A 200 -30.81 22.40 -5.02
N VAL A 201 -31.93 21.72 -5.32
CA VAL A 201 -33.12 22.40 -5.87
C VAL A 201 -33.69 23.41 -4.86
N VAL A 202 -33.70 23.08 -3.56
CA VAL A 202 -34.14 24.01 -2.51
C VAL A 202 -33.14 25.15 -2.30
N ALA A 203 -31.83 24.87 -2.33
CA ALA A 203 -30.80 25.90 -2.19
C ALA A 203 -30.78 26.87 -3.39
N THR A 204 -30.84 26.38 -4.63
CA THR A 204 -30.86 27.23 -5.83
C THR A 204 -32.12 28.10 -5.88
N THR A 205 -33.27 27.58 -5.45
CA THR A 205 -34.51 28.37 -5.39
C THR A 205 -34.45 29.43 -4.30
N THR A 206 -33.83 29.14 -3.14
CA THR A 206 -33.71 30.08 -2.03
C THR A 206 -32.67 31.18 -2.31
N THR A 207 -31.55 30.85 -2.97
CA THR A 207 -30.54 31.85 -3.39
C THR A 207 -31.09 32.77 -4.49
N ALA A 208 -31.82 32.23 -5.47
CA ALA A 208 -32.45 33.05 -6.51
C ALA A 208 -33.52 34.00 -5.95
N ILE A 209 -34.33 33.55 -4.99
CA ILE A 209 -35.33 34.41 -4.31
C ILE A 209 -34.61 35.46 -3.45
N CYS A 210 -33.52 35.11 -2.76
CA CYS A 210 -32.75 36.05 -1.96
C CYS A 210 -32.10 37.14 -2.82
N GLU A 211 -31.52 36.80 -3.97
CA GLU A 211 -30.97 37.78 -4.92
C GLU A 211 -32.05 38.71 -5.49
N VAL A 212 -33.23 38.19 -5.85
CA VAL A 212 -34.35 39.02 -6.33
C VAL A 212 -34.84 39.96 -5.23
N VAL A 213 -34.96 39.50 -3.98
CA VAL A 213 -35.39 40.33 -2.84
C VAL A 213 -34.33 41.39 -2.49
N VAL A 214 -33.05 41.04 -2.50
CA VAL A 214 -31.95 41.98 -2.26
C VAL A 214 -31.88 43.01 -3.38
N HIS A 215 -31.99 42.60 -4.64
CA HIS A 215 -31.96 43.53 -5.77
C HIS A 215 -33.21 44.44 -5.80
N ALA A 216 -34.39 43.93 -5.42
CA ALA A 216 -35.58 44.75 -5.24
C ALA A 216 -35.42 45.75 -4.08
N ALA A 217 -34.82 45.33 -2.96
CA ALA A 217 -34.53 46.20 -1.83
C ALA A 217 -33.46 47.27 -2.15
N GLU A 218 -32.44 46.93 -2.95
CA GLU A 218 -31.41 47.85 -3.45
C GLU A 218 -32.01 48.88 -4.42
N THR A 219 -32.93 48.44 -5.28
CA THR A 219 -33.62 49.31 -6.25
C THR A 219 -34.56 50.29 -5.54
N TYR A 220 -35.30 49.83 -4.52
CA TYR A 220 -36.13 50.68 -3.66
C TYR A 220 -35.31 51.65 -2.80
N ARG A 221 -34.14 51.22 -2.29
CA ARG A 221 -33.21 52.09 -1.56
C ARG A 221 -32.63 53.17 -2.47
N ARG A 222 -32.29 52.84 -3.72
CA ARG A 222 -31.79 53.81 -4.71
C ARG A 222 -32.85 54.82 -5.16
N SER A 223 -34.12 54.41 -5.32
CA SER A 223 -35.20 55.35 -5.66
C SER A 223 -35.42 56.38 -4.54
N ASN A 224 -35.24 55.99 -3.27
CA ASN A 224 -35.39 56.89 -2.12
C ASN A 224 -34.16 57.81 -1.92
N ALA A 225 -32.97 57.42 -2.39
CA ALA A 225 -31.76 58.24 -2.32
C ALA A 225 -31.72 59.37 -3.37
N LEU A 226 -32.41 59.22 -4.50
CA LEU A 226 -32.50 60.29 -5.51
C LEU A 226 -33.33 61.49 -5.01
N GLY A 227 -34.36 61.24 -4.20
CA GLY A 227 -35.19 62.30 -3.60
C GLY A 227 -34.43 63.19 -2.60
N THR A 228 -33.49 62.61 -1.84
CA THR A 228 -32.68 63.37 -0.87
C THR A 228 -31.59 64.20 -1.55
N TYR A 229 -31.06 63.75 -2.69
CA TYR A 229 -30.10 64.53 -3.50
C TYR A 229 -30.75 65.78 -4.13
N PHE A 230 -31.96 65.63 -4.71
CA PHE A 230 -32.69 66.78 -5.27
C PHE A 230 -33.11 67.80 -4.21
N SER A 231 -33.51 67.34 -3.01
CA SER A 231 -33.87 68.23 -1.89
C SER A 231 -32.68 69.04 -1.37
N ARG A 232 -31.48 68.42 -1.27
CA ARG A 232 -30.24 69.13 -0.88
C ARG A 232 -29.80 70.17 -1.90
N SER A 233 -29.91 69.90 -3.20
CA SER A 233 -29.51 70.85 -4.25
C SER A 233 -30.38 72.12 -4.25
N LYS A 234 -31.68 71.97 -3.96
CA LYS A 234 -32.64 73.06 -3.90
C LYS A 234 -32.46 73.92 -2.64
N ALA A 235 -32.11 73.31 -1.51
CA ALA A 235 -31.76 74.01 -0.27
C ALA A 235 -30.45 74.82 -0.41
N LEU A 236 -29.43 74.24 -1.04
CA LEU A 236 -28.15 74.92 -1.30
C LEU A 236 -28.33 76.13 -2.23
N LYS A 237 -29.12 76.03 -3.30
CA LYS A 237 -29.44 77.18 -4.16
C LYS A 237 -30.17 78.31 -3.43
N LYS A 238 -31.01 78.00 -2.44
CA LYS A 238 -31.71 79.00 -1.62
C LYS A 238 -30.75 79.73 -0.68
N LEU A 239 -29.75 79.04 -0.12
CA LEU A 239 -28.76 79.65 0.77
C LEU A 239 -27.83 80.62 0.02
N PHE A 240 -27.44 80.30 -1.22
CA PHE A 240 -26.58 81.18 -2.02
C PHE A 240 -27.27 82.46 -2.53
N GLN A 241 -28.61 82.49 -2.63
CA GLN A 241 -29.36 83.69 -3.02
C GLN A 241 -29.61 84.66 -1.85
N GLN A 242 -29.36 84.24 -0.61
CA GLN A 242 -29.64 85.06 0.58
C GLN A 242 -28.38 85.76 1.12
N THR A 243 -27.22 85.52 0.51
CA THR A 243 -25.90 86.06 0.88
C THR A 243 -25.34 87.05 -0.16
N SER A 244 -26.20 87.68 -0.97
CA SER A 244 -25.85 88.73 -1.93
C SER A 244 -26.77 89.93 -1.76
#